data_AF-A0A3B0VMS7-F1
#
_entry.id   AF-A0A3B0VMS7-F1
#
_cell.length_a   1.000
_cell.length_b   1.000
_cell.length_c   1.000
_cell.angle_alpha   90.00
_cell.angle_beta   90.00
_cell.angle_gamma   90.00
#
_symmetry.space_group_name_H-M   'P 1'
#
loop_
_entity.id
_entity.type
_entity.pdbx_description
1 polymer ?
#
loop_
_entity_poly.entity_id
_entity_poly.type
_entity_poly.pdbx_seq_one_letter_code
_entity_poly.pdbx_strand_id
1 'polypeptide(L)'
;HLDLKTINWLEYFLSRFQNTVIIVSHDRHFLNQVCTHMADIDYGKIQVYVGNYDFWYQASNLRFHQKETESKKAKAKAEELKEFIRRFSSNASKAKQATSRKKLLEKLTIDEMPVSSRKYPYIVFNSERPCGDIILEIDRLSKEIDGITMFKDLSLTVNKGDKIAFVGPNSLAKTTLFQILTGELEADQGSFRWGITISNAYFPKENNAYFDNDELDLVGWLRQYASPKEHESFIRGFLGKMLFSGEEAMKKTAVLSGGERVRCMLSRMMLSGANALLFDEPTNHLDLESITSLNNALTAFPEVILFASHDHQIVSTVANRIIEITPAGITDVMMDFDTYLAMK
;
A
#
# COMPACT_ATOMS: atom_id res chain seq x y z
N HIS A 1 -2.19 -16.39 12.07
CA HIS A 1 -1.59 -16.65 10.76
C HIS A 1 -1.76 -18.12 10.42
N LEU A 2 -2.66 -18.42 9.48
CA LEU A 2 -2.77 -19.75 8.88
C LEU A 2 -1.72 -19.85 7.77
N ASP A 3 -1.20 -21.05 7.52
CA ASP A 3 -0.34 -21.25 6.35
C ASP A 3 -1.18 -21.28 5.06
N LEU A 4 -0.51 -21.08 3.92
CA LEU A 4 -1.16 -20.98 2.61
C LEU A 4 -1.95 -22.27 2.26
N LYS A 5 -1.47 -23.44 2.73
CA LYS A 5 -2.17 -24.72 2.56
C LYS A 5 -3.50 -24.77 3.32
N THR A 6 -3.51 -24.27 4.55
CA THR A 6 -4.71 -24.24 5.39
C THR A 6 -5.71 -23.22 4.87
N ILE A 7 -5.23 -22.08 4.35
CA ILE A 7 -6.09 -21.08 3.68
C ILE A 7 -6.78 -21.73 2.47
N ASN A 8 -6.02 -22.39 1.58
CA ASN A 8 -6.59 -23.07 0.41
C ASN A 8 -7.61 -24.16 0.78
N TRP A 9 -7.34 -24.92 1.85
CA TRP A 9 -8.30 -25.90 2.36
C TRP A 9 -9.59 -25.22 2.86
N LEU A 10 -9.46 -24.11 3.59
CA LEU A 10 -10.60 -23.35 4.11
C LEU A 10 -11.43 -22.76 2.97
N GLU A 11 -10.81 -22.22 1.92
CA GLU A 11 -11.48 -21.74 0.71
C GLU A 11 -12.26 -22.86 0.02
N TYR A 12 -11.64 -24.03 -0.14
CA TYR A 12 -12.27 -25.20 -0.74
C TYR A 12 -13.45 -25.72 0.10
N PHE A 13 -13.32 -25.68 1.42
CA PHE A 13 -14.37 -26.08 2.35
C PHE A 13 -15.55 -25.11 2.29
N LEU A 14 -15.29 -23.80 2.37
CA LEU A 14 -16.33 -22.77 2.38
C LEU A 14 -17.05 -22.65 1.04
N SER A 15 -16.36 -22.85 -0.09
CA SER A 15 -16.99 -22.85 -1.42
C SER A 15 -18.04 -23.96 -1.61
N ARG A 16 -17.97 -25.05 -0.83
CA ARG A 16 -18.95 -26.16 -0.85
C ARG A 16 -20.01 -26.06 0.24
N PHE A 17 -19.80 -25.15 1.20
CA PHE A 17 -20.68 -25.01 2.33
C PHE A 17 -22.02 -24.43 1.87
N GLN A 18 -23.11 -25.15 2.15
CA GLN A 18 -24.44 -24.84 1.61
C GLN A 18 -25.19 -23.77 2.40
N ASN A 19 -24.71 -23.40 3.60
CA ASN A 19 -25.38 -22.43 4.46
C ASN A 19 -24.69 -21.07 4.40
N THR A 20 -25.36 -20.05 4.95
CA THR A 20 -24.82 -18.70 5.06
C THR A 20 -23.66 -18.63 6.04
N VAL A 21 -22.55 -18.02 5.61
CA VAL A 21 -21.38 -17.72 6.45
C VAL A 21 -21.16 -16.21 6.43
N ILE A 22 -20.87 -15.64 7.60
CA ILE A 22 -20.44 -14.25 7.73
C ILE A 22 -18.96 -14.26 8.05
N ILE A 23 -18.17 -13.64 7.19
CA ILE A 23 -16.70 -13.64 7.25
C ILE A 23 -16.22 -12.21 7.48
N VAL A 24 -15.28 -12.04 8.43
CA VAL A 24 -14.51 -10.81 8.61
C VAL A 24 -13.05 -11.17 8.34
N SER A 25 -12.45 -10.56 7.32
CA SER A 25 -11.07 -10.81 6.93
C SER A 25 -10.42 -9.54 6.38
N HIS A 26 -9.10 -9.45 6.53
CA HIS A 26 -8.25 -8.45 5.86
C HIS A 26 -7.51 -9.04 4.64
N ASP A 27 -7.78 -10.29 4.29
CA ASP A 27 -7.20 -10.95 3.13
C ASP A 27 -8.11 -10.76 1.90
N ARG A 28 -7.66 -9.93 0.96
CA ARG A 28 -8.40 -9.62 -0.27
C ARG A 28 -8.58 -10.84 -1.17
N HIS A 29 -7.58 -11.71 -1.26
CA HIS A 29 -7.66 -12.91 -2.09
C HIS A 29 -8.71 -13.85 -1.54
N PHE A 30 -8.66 -14.13 -0.24
CA PHE A 30 -9.65 -14.97 0.42
C PHE A 30 -11.08 -14.43 0.26
N LEU A 31 -11.27 -13.12 0.47
CA LEU A 31 -12.57 -12.47 0.24
C LEU A 31 -13.02 -12.57 -1.22
N ASN A 32 -12.08 -12.53 -2.17
CA ASN A 32 -12.39 -12.67 -3.58
C ASN A 32 -12.78 -14.10 -3.99
N GLN A 33 -12.17 -15.12 -3.36
CA GLN A 33 -12.46 -16.52 -3.66
C GLN A 33 -13.74 -17.03 -3.01
N VAL A 34 -14.02 -16.61 -1.77
CA VAL A 34 -15.09 -17.24 -0.95
C VAL A 34 -16.38 -16.42 -0.95
N CYS A 35 -16.28 -15.09 -0.96
CA CYS A 35 -17.45 -14.26 -0.67
C CYS A 35 -18.26 -13.93 -1.93
N THR A 36 -19.57 -14.13 -1.84
CA THR A 36 -20.52 -13.79 -2.91
C THR A 36 -21.15 -12.40 -2.75
N HIS A 37 -21.08 -11.84 -1.55
CA HIS A 37 -21.62 -10.53 -1.19
C HIS A 37 -20.67 -9.82 -0.22
N MET A 38 -20.53 -8.50 -0.36
CA MET A 38 -19.77 -7.65 0.55
C MET A 38 -20.70 -6.77 1.39
N ALA A 39 -20.59 -6.87 2.71
CA ALA A 39 -21.25 -5.98 3.65
C ALA A 39 -20.32 -4.80 3.98
N ASP A 40 -20.56 -3.67 3.33
CA ASP A 40 -19.82 -2.43 3.53
C ASP A 40 -20.33 -1.68 4.75
N ILE A 41 -19.45 -1.35 5.69
CA ILE A 41 -19.79 -0.57 6.89
C ILE A 41 -19.16 0.81 6.75
N ASP A 42 -19.95 1.79 6.31
CA ASP A 42 -19.51 3.16 6.11
C ASP A 42 -20.68 4.13 6.31
N TYR A 43 -20.38 5.40 6.60
CA TYR A 43 -21.38 6.45 6.84
C TYR A 43 -22.39 6.09 7.95
N GLY A 44 -21.96 5.30 8.94
CA GLY A 44 -22.81 4.82 10.03
C GLY A 44 -23.91 3.83 9.63
N LYS A 45 -23.80 3.21 8.45
CA LYS A 45 -24.77 2.22 7.94
C LYS A 45 -24.06 1.03 7.33
N ILE A 46 -24.80 -0.09 7.23
CA ILE A 46 -24.34 -1.28 6.53
C ILE A 46 -25.03 -1.31 5.16
N GLN A 47 -24.25 -1.41 4.08
CA GLN A 47 -24.75 -1.58 2.73
C GLN A 47 -24.20 -2.87 2.12
N VAL A 48 -25.08 -3.75 1.65
CA VAL A 48 -24.68 -5.00 1.02
C VAL A 48 -24.55 -4.80 -0.49
N TYR A 49 -23.45 -5.29 -1.05
CA TYR A 49 -23.17 -5.33 -2.48
C TYR A 49 -23.10 -6.79 -2.94
N VAL A 50 -23.72 -7.08 -4.08
CA VAL A 50 -23.59 -8.39 -4.73
C VAL A 50 -22.24 -8.43 -5.44
N GLY A 51 -21.47 -9.49 -5.26
CA GLY A 51 -20.12 -9.62 -5.79
C GLY A 51 -19.07 -9.71 -4.68
N ASN A 52 -17.84 -9.94 -5.12
CA ASN A 52 -16.68 -10.11 -4.26
C ASN A 52 -16.04 -8.76 -3.87
N TYR A 53 -14.87 -8.81 -3.22
CA TYR A 53 -14.18 -7.62 -2.75
C TYR A 53 -13.81 -6.67 -3.90
N ASP A 54 -13.26 -7.18 -5.00
CA ASP A 54 -12.86 -6.35 -6.14
C ASP A 54 -14.05 -5.64 -6.79
N PHE A 55 -15.16 -6.37 -6.99
CA PHE A 55 -16.38 -5.78 -7.53
C PHE A 55 -16.91 -4.67 -6.60
N TRP A 56 -16.96 -4.93 -5.30
CA TRP A 56 -17.36 -3.92 -4.31
C TRP A 56 -16.45 -2.69 -4.36
N TYR A 57 -15.14 -2.89 -4.40
CA TYR A 57 -14.16 -1.80 -4.43
C TYR A 57 -14.35 -0.91 -5.66
N GLN A 58 -14.47 -1.52 -6.84
CA GLN A 58 -14.73 -0.81 -8.10
C GLN A 58 -16.08 -0.08 -8.09
N ALA A 59 -17.14 -0.75 -7.65
CA ALA A 59 -18.48 -0.18 -7.57
C ALA A 59 -18.53 1.00 -6.58
N SER A 60 -17.86 0.88 -5.44
CA SER A 60 -17.75 1.92 -4.42
C SER A 60 -17.01 3.14 -4.96
N ASN A 61 -15.86 2.95 -5.62
CA ASN A 61 -15.10 4.04 -6.23
C ASN A 61 -15.85 4.74 -7.35
N LEU A 62 -16.49 3.98 -8.24
CA LEU A 62 -17.29 4.55 -9.33
C LEU A 62 -18.44 5.41 -8.78
N ARG A 63 -19.16 4.89 -7.77
CA ARG A 63 -20.26 5.61 -7.13
C ARG A 63 -19.78 6.86 -6.42
N PHE A 64 -18.62 6.81 -5.77
CA PHE A 64 -17.99 7.97 -5.15
C PHE A 64 -17.68 9.05 -6.20
N HIS A 65 -17.02 8.70 -7.30
CA HIS A 65 -16.69 9.64 -8.38
C HIS A 65 -17.93 10.22 -9.08
N GLN A 66 -18.98 9.41 -9.28
CA GLN A 66 -20.26 9.88 -9.82
C GLN A 66 -20.88 10.95 -8.91
N LYS A 67 -21.00 10.66 -7.61
CA LYS A 67 -21.51 11.62 -6.62
C LYS A 67 -20.67 12.87 -6.52
N GLU A 68 -19.35 12.73 -6.54
CA GLU A 68 -18.42 13.87 -6.52
C GLU A 68 -18.65 14.78 -7.72
N THR A 69 -18.77 14.19 -8.91
CA THR A 69 -19.01 14.91 -10.16
C THR A 69 -20.39 15.59 -10.15
N GLU A 70 -21.44 14.92 -9.68
CA GLU A 70 -22.78 15.48 -9.53
C GLU A 70 -22.79 16.65 -8.55
N SER A 71 -22.14 16.50 -7.39
CA SER A 71 -22.03 17.55 -6.38
C SER A 71 -21.25 18.75 -6.90
N LYS A 72 -20.13 18.55 -7.62
CA LYS A 72 -19.37 19.63 -8.29
C LYS A 72 -20.23 20.37 -9.31
N LYS A 73 -20.98 19.65 -10.16
CA LYS A 73 -21.90 20.25 -11.15
C LYS A 73 -23.02 21.05 -10.48
N ALA A 74 -23.62 20.50 -9.42
CA ALA A 74 -24.67 21.18 -8.67
C ALA A 74 -24.15 22.47 -8.01
N LYS A 75 -22.98 22.42 -7.37
CA LYS A 75 -22.33 23.59 -6.78
C LYS A 75 -22.00 24.67 -7.82
N ALA A 76 -21.42 24.29 -8.95
CA ALA A 76 -21.12 25.22 -10.04
C ALA A 76 -22.38 25.93 -10.57
N LYS A 77 -23.46 25.15 -10.79
CA LYS A 77 -24.76 25.70 -11.21
C LYS A 77 -25.37 26.62 -10.15
N ALA A 78 -25.23 26.28 -8.87
CA ALA A 78 -25.70 27.11 -7.77
C ALA A 78 -24.99 28.48 -7.76
N GLU A 79 -23.66 28.49 -7.93
CA GLU A 79 -22.88 29.74 -7.98
C GLU A 79 -23.23 30.58 -9.20
N GLU A 80 -23.41 29.98 -10.39
CA GLU A 80 -23.86 30.71 -11.59
C GLU A 80 -25.23 31.37 -11.36
N LEU A 81 -26.19 30.65 -10.77
CA LEU A 81 -27.50 31.19 -10.44
C LEU A 81 -27.41 32.34 -9.42
N LYS A 82 -26.59 32.19 -8.37
CA LYS A 82 -26.37 33.24 -7.36
C LYS A 82 -25.76 34.49 -7.99
N GLU A 83 -24.76 34.33 -8.85
CA GLU A 83 -24.09 35.45 -9.51
C GLU A 83 -25.05 36.18 -10.47
N PHE A 84 -25.85 35.45 -11.23
CA PHE A 84 -26.87 36.05 -12.09
C PHE A 84 -27.91 36.84 -11.28
N ILE A 85 -28.40 36.27 -10.17
CA ILE A 85 -29.33 36.95 -9.27
C ILE A 85 -28.69 38.22 -8.71
N ARG A 86 -27.42 38.16 -8.27
CA ARG A 86 -26.68 39.31 -7.73
C ARG A 86 -26.52 40.42 -8.77
N ARG A 87 -26.20 40.08 -10.02
CA ARG A 87 -25.97 41.05 -11.11
C ARG A 87 -27.26 41.69 -11.64
N PHE A 88 -28.39 40.99 -11.61
CA PHE A 88 -29.62 41.42 -12.28
C PHE A 88 -30.83 41.62 -11.35
N SER A 89 -30.65 41.54 -10.03
CA SER A 89 -31.70 41.80 -9.04
C SER A 89 -32.21 43.24 -9.07
N SER A 90 -31.36 44.20 -9.44
CA SER A 90 -31.66 45.63 -9.49
C SER A 90 -32.09 46.15 -10.87
N ASN A 91 -32.02 45.32 -11.93
CA ASN A 91 -32.32 45.74 -13.29
C ASN A 91 -33.77 45.40 -13.68
N ALA A 92 -34.61 46.41 -13.85
CA ALA A 92 -36.06 46.27 -14.09
C ALA A 92 -36.41 45.38 -15.31
N SER A 93 -35.56 45.38 -16.34
CA SER A 93 -35.76 44.58 -17.56
C SER A 93 -35.56 43.07 -17.35
N LYS A 94 -34.75 42.67 -16.35
CA LYS A 94 -34.39 41.26 -16.08
C LYS A 94 -34.93 40.72 -14.75
N ALA A 95 -35.72 41.52 -14.03
CA ALA A 95 -36.31 41.16 -12.73
C ALA A 95 -37.10 39.83 -12.77
N LYS A 96 -37.94 39.61 -13.80
CA LYS A 96 -38.69 38.34 -13.97
C LYS A 96 -37.77 37.12 -14.13
N GLN A 97 -36.64 37.27 -14.83
CA GLN A 97 -35.67 36.19 -15.01
C GLN A 97 -34.92 35.90 -13.71
N ALA A 98 -34.54 36.94 -12.96
CA ALA A 98 -33.91 36.78 -11.65
C ALA A 98 -34.82 36.05 -10.65
N THR A 99 -36.13 36.37 -10.61
CA THR A 99 -37.09 35.66 -9.75
C THR A 99 -37.25 34.18 -10.13
N SER A 100 -37.28 33.86 -11.43
CA SER A 100 -37.35 32.47 -11.90
C SER A 100 -36.09 31.68 -11.52
N ARG A 101 -34.91 32.27 -11.71
CA ARG A 101 -33.62 31.68 -11.35
C ARG A 101 -33.47 31.48 -9.83
N LYS A 102 -34.06 32.38 -9.02
CA LYS A 102 -34.14 32.21 -7.55
C LYS A 102 -34.95 30.97 -7.17
N LYS A 103 -36.11 30.75 -7.79
CA LYS A 103 -36.91 29.53 -7.56
C LYS A 103 -36.18 28.26 -8.00
N LEU A 104 -35.40 28.33 -9.08
CA LEU A 104 -34.55 27.23 -9.53
C LEU A 104 -33.44 26.92 -8.52
N LEU A 105 -32.82 27.95 -7.92
CA LEU A 105 -31.82 27.79 -6.87
C LEU A 105 -32.42 27.16 -5.60
N GLU A 106 -33.61 27.60 -5.19
CA GLU A 106 -34.32 27.04 -4.02
C GLU A 106 -34.73 25.56 -4.21
N LYS A 107 -34.96 25.13 -5.46
CA LYS A 107 -35.26 23.73 -5.80
C LYS A 107 -34.01 22.87 -6.04
N LEU A 108 -32.83 23.48 -6.11
CA LEU A 108 -31.60 22.74 -6.38
C LEU A 108 -31.14 22.07 -5.08
N THR A 109 -31.32 20.76 -5.00
CA THR A 109 -30.77 19.97 -3.89
C THR A 109 -29.26 19.87 -4.05
N ILE A 110 -28.51 20.49 -3.15
CA ILE A 110 -27.06 20.29 -3.04
C ILE A 110 -26.88 19.22 -1.98
N ASP A 111 -26.84 17.96 -2.40
CA ASP A 111 -26.44 16.88 -1.50
C ASP A 111 -24.96 17.06 -1.16
N GLU A 112 -24.69 17.30 0.12
CA GLU A 112 -23.33 17.25 0.64
C GLU A 112 -22.82 15.82 0.53
N MET A 113 -21.59 15.67 0.03
CA MET A 113 -20.95 14.36 0.02
C MET A 113 -20.81 13.91 1.47
N PRO A 114 -21.35 12.74 1.84
CA PRO A 114 -21.14 12.24 3.19
C PRO A 114 -19.64 11.97 3.36
N VAL A 115 -19.11 12.30 4.54
CA VAL A 115 -17.71 12.04 4.88
C VAL A 115 -17.58 10.55 5.15
N SER A 116 -16.75 9.86 4.36
CA SER A 116 -16.49 8.44 4.56
C SER A 116 -15.64 8.25 5.81
N SER A 117 -15.91 7.20 6.57
CA SER A 117 -14.99 6.78 7.63
C SER A 117 -13.74 6.10 7.06
N ARG A 118 -13.80 5.63 5.80
CA ARG A 118 -12.65 5.04 5.11
C ARG A 118 -11.68 6.13 4.70
N LYS A 119 -10.43 5.97 5.13
CA LYS A 119 -9.33 6.86 4.79
C LYS A 119 -8.24 6.04 4.12
N TYR A 120 -7.85 6.46 2.94
CA TYR A 120 -6.75 5.83 2.20
C TYR A 120 -5.49 6.65 2.40
N PRO A 121 -4.39 6.05 2.87
CA PRO A 121 -3.11 6.75 2.86
C PRO A 121 -2.67 6.99 1.41
N TYR A 122 -2.00 8.10 1.18
CA TYR A 122 -1.42 8.46 -0.10
C TYR A 122 0.04 8.01 -0.17
N ILE A 123 0.26 6.77 -0.60
CA ILE A 123 1.60 6.20 -0.73
C ILE A 123 2.09 6.42 -2.15
N VAL A 124 3.25 7.07 -2.29
CA VAL A 124 3.95 7.24 -3.57
C VAL A 124 5.44 7.19 -3.31
N PHE A 125 6.13 6.29 -4.00
CA PHE A 125 7.58 6.19 -4.00
C PHE A 125 8.13 6.93 -5.22
N ASN A 126 9.02 7.90 -4.98
CA ASN A 126 9.69 8.63 -6.04
C ASN A 126 11.19 8.41 -5.88
N SER A 127 11.83 7.86 -6.90
CA SER A 127 13.29 7.75 -6.94
C SER A 127 13.91 9.11 -7.27
N GLU A 128 14.97 9.52 -6.55
CA GLU A 128 15.72 10.75 -6.88
C GLU A 128 16.42 10.66 -8.24
N ARG A 129 16.81 9.44 -8.63
CA ARG A 129 17.44 9.15 -9.91
C ARG A 129 17.07 7.74 -10.38
N PRO A 130 16.99 7.49 -11.70
CA PRO A 130 16.74 6.16 -12.21
C PRO A 130 17.90 5.20 -11.92
N CYS A 131 17.62 3.90 -11.93
CA CYS A 131 18.65 2.87 -11.89
C CYS A 131 19.54 2.95 -13.15
N GLY A 132 20.85 2.79 -12.95
CA GLY A 132 21.83 2.56 -14.01
C GLY A 132 21.81 1.11 -14.51
N ASP A 133 22.85 0.72 -15.24
CA ASP A 133 22.89 -0.59 -15.91
C ASP A 133 23.15 -1.75 -14.94
N ILE A 134 23.99 -1.53 -13.93
CA ILE A 134 24.28 -2.50 -12.88
C ILE A 134 23.43 -2.14 -11.67
N ILE A 135 22.59 -3.07 -11.22
CA ILE A 135 21.69 -2.87 -10.08
C ILE A 135 22.15 -3.66 -8.88
N LEU A 136 21.96 -4.98 -8.89
CA LEU A 136 22.42 -5.89 -7.85
C LEU A 136 22.93 -7.17 -8.51
N GLU A 137 24.15 -7.54 -8.17
CA GLU A 137 24.77 -8.81 -8.53
C GLU A 137 25.07 -9.57 -7.25
N ILE A 138 24.60 -10.82 -7.16
CA ILE A 138 24.86 -11.75 -6.08
C ILE A 138 25.63 -12.94 -6.68
N ASP A 139 26.79 -13.28 -6.11
CA ASP A 139 27.58 -14.47 -6.48
C ASP A 139 27.67 -15.43 -5.30
N ARG A 140 27.01 -16.59 -5.44
CA ARG A 140 27.08 -17.75 -4.54
C ARG A 140 26.94 -17.42 -3.05
N LEU A 141 26.02 -16.53 -2.74
CA LEU A 141 25.74 -16.16 -1.35
C LEU A 141 25.24 -17.38 -0.57
N SER A 142 25.80 -17.61 0.61
CA SER A 142 25.34 -18.66 1.52
C SER A 142 25.26 -18.14 2.95
N LYS A 143 24.25 -18.60 3.68
CA LYS A 143 24.08 -18.28 5.10
C LYS A 143 23.51 -19.45 5.88
N GLU A 144 24.09 -19.71 7.03
CA GLU A 144 23.63 -20.64 8.05
C GLU A 144 23.47 -19.89 9.38
N ILE A 145 22.39 -20.18 10.11
CA ILE A 145 22.13 -19.65 11.44
C ILE A 145 21.76 -20.82 12.34
N ASP A 146 22.50 -20.99 13.44
CA ASP A 146 22.27 -22.04 14.44
C ASP A 146 22.16 -23.47 13.85
N GLY A 147 22.97 -23.78 12.83
CA GLY A 147 22.95 -25.08 12.15
C GLY A 147 21.83 -25.26 11.12
N ILE A 148 21.01 -24.23 10.89
CA ILE A 148 19.94 -24.23 9.89
C ILE A 148 20.40 -23.43 8.68
N THR A 149 20.50 -24.10 7.52
CA THR A 149 20.82 -23.42 6.26
C THR A 149 19.65 -22.52 5.84
N MET A 150 19.91 -21.21 5.73
CA MET A 150 18.93 -20.24 5.25
C MET A 150 18.83 -20.32 3.72
N PHE A 151 19.98 -20.24 3.05
CA PHE A 151 20.13 -20.41 1.62
C PHE A 151 21.58 -20.77 1.30
N LYS A 152 21.80 -21.43 0.18
CA LYS A 152 23.12 -21.90 -0.26
C LYS A 152 23.32 -21.62 -1.74
N ASP A 153 24.51 -21.15 -2.09
CA ASP A 153 24.96 -20.87 -3.47
C ASP A 153 23.97 -19.99 -4.26
N LEU A 154 23.37 -18.98 -3.60
CA LEU A 154 22.47 -18.02 -4.25
C LEU A 154 23.25 -17.11 -5.20
N SER A 155 23.02 -17.26 -6.49
CA SER A 155 23.49 -16.31 -7.51
C SER A 155 22.31 -15.66 -8.21
N LEU A 156 22.34 -14.34 -8.33
CA LEU A 156 21.24 -13.55 -8.89
C LEU A 156 21.80 -12.27 -9.54
N THR A 157 21.24 -11.90 -10.69
CA THR A 157 21.42 -10.57 -11.26
C THR A 157 20.06 -9.91 -11.40
N VAL A 158 19.92 -8.73 -10.79
CA VAL A 158 18.71 -7.91 -10.86
C VAL A 158 18.80 -6.96 -12.04
N ASN A 159 17.75 -6.96 -12.86
CA ASN A 159 17.64 -6.11 -14.05
C ASN A 159 16.77 -4.89 -13.79
N LYS A 160 16.85 -3.92 -14.69
CA LYS A 160 16.05 -2.70 -14.62
C LYS A 160 14.56 -3.00 -14.74
N GLY A 161 13.77 -2.48 -13.81
CA GLY A 161 12.32 -2.71 -13.74
C GLY A 161 11.94 -4.07 -13.14
N ASP A 162 12.89 -4.84 -12.62
CA ASP A 162 12.60 -6.07 -11.89
C ASP A 162 11.80 -5.75 -10.63
N LYS A 163 10.67 -6.45 -10.49
CA LYS A 163 9.83 -6.50 -9.29
C LYS A 163 9.81 -7.94 -8.84
N ILE A 164 10.76 -8.26 -7.98
CA ILE A 164 11.10 -9.63 -7.60
C ILE A 164 10.38 -9.99 -6.30
N ALA A 165 9.51 -11.00 -6.36
CA ALA A 165 8.94 -11.60 -5.16
C ALA A 165 9.80 -12.79 -4.70
N PHE A 166 10.26 -12.73 -3.46
CA PHE A 166 10.90 -13.83 -2.76
C PHE A 166 9.84 -14.66 -2.05
N VAL A 167 9.69 -15.91 -2.49
CA VAL A 167 8.72 -16.86 -1.97
C VAL A 167 9.43 -18.09 -1.41
N GLY A 168 8.67 -18.92 -0.70
CA GLY A 168 9.20 -20.15 -0.10
C GLY A 168 8.75 -20.33 1.34
N PRO A 169 8.90 -21.56 1.88
CA PRO A 169 8.36 -21.92 3.19
C PRO A 169 9.13 -21.26 4.35
N ASN A 170 10.41 -20.94 4.15
CA ASN A 170 11.25 -20.37 5.21
C ASN A 170 11.21 -18.84 5.16
N SER A 171 10.35 -18.23 5.99
CA SER A 171 10.29 -16.77 6.10
C SER A 171 11.60 -16.17 6.65
N LEU A 172 12.30 -16.88 7.54
CA LEU A 172 13.56 -16.40 8.11
C LEU A 172 14.63 -16.25 7.02
N ALA A 173 14.71 -17.19 6.07
CA ALA A 173 15.67 -17.11 4.98
C ALA A 173 15.50 -15.85 4.11
N LYS A 174 14.25 -15.42 3.86
CA LYS A 174 13.93 -14.20 3.12
C LYS A 174 14.39 -12.95 3.88
N THR A 175 14.02 -12.86 5.17
CA THR A 175 14.46 -11.78 6.06
C THR A 175 15.97 -11.69 6.15
N THR A 176 16.64 -12.83 6.36
CA THR A 176 18.11 -12.92 6.43
C THR A 176 18.77 -12.46 5.13
N LEU A 177 18.22 -12.81 3.97
CA LEU A 177 18.73 -12.32 2.69
C LEU A 177 18.66 -10.79 2.63
N PHE A 178 17.52 -10.19 2.98
CA PHE A 178 17.39 -8.73 2.96
C PHE A 178 18.33 -8.03 3.94
N GLN A 179 18.49 -8.57 5.15
CA GLN A 179 19.45 -8.07 6.14
C GLN A 179 20.89 -8.11 5.61
N ILE A 180 21.25 -9.15 4.87
CA ILE A 180 22.57 -9.22 4.22
C ILE A 180 22.70 -8.16 3.13
N LEU A 181 21.68 -8.03 2.28
CA LEU A 181 21.69 -7.05 1.18
C LEU A 181 21.72 -5.59 1.67
N THR A 182 21.26 -5.32 2.89
CA THR A 182 21.30 -3.99 3.53
C THR A 182 22.53 -3.79 4.42
N GLY A 183 23.34 -4.84 4.62
CA GLY A 183 24.54 -4.79 5.47
C GLY A 183 24.26 -4.87 6.97
N GLU A 184 23.04 -5.23 7.38
CA GLU A 184 22.69 -5.50 8.78
C GLU A 184 23.27 -6.84 9.27
N LEU A 185 23.55 -7.77 8.34
CA LEU A 185 24.12 -9.08 8.62
C LEU A 185 25.19 -9.43 7.57
N GLU A 186 26.20 -10.21 7.94
CA GLU A 186 27.20 -10.72 7.01
C GLU A 186 26.82 -12.12 6.48
N ALA A 187 27.10 -12.37 5.21
CA ALA A 187 27.03 -13.71 4.62
C ALA A 187 28.22 -14.57 5.09
N ASP A 188 28.04 -15.89 5.14
CA ASP A 188 29.15 -16.78 5.51
C ASP A 188 30.06 -17.06 4.30
N GLN A 189 29.48 -17.08 3.10
CA GLN A 189 30.19 -17.27 1.83
C GLN A 189 29.53 -16.46 0.71
N GLY A 190 30.29 -16.27 -0.38
CA GLY A 190 29.85 -15.52 -1.54
C GLY A 190 30.04 -14.02 -1.40
N SER A 191 29.50 -13.27 -2.35
CA SER A 191 29.54 -11.82 -2.33
C SER A 191 28.32 -11.22 -3.01
N PHE A 192 28.00 -9.98 -2.71
CA PHE A 192 27.05 -9.20 -3.48
C PHE A 192 27.59 -7.80 -3.73
N ARG A 193 27.09 -7.15 -4.78
CA ARG A 193 27.46 -5.79 -5.14
C ARG A 193 26.24 -5.04 -5.65
N TRP A 194 25.97 -3.92 -4.99
CA TRP A 194 25.09 -2.89 -5.52
C TRP A 194 25.83 -2.03 -6.55
N GLY A 195 25.15 -1.63 -7.62
CA GLY A 195 25.67 -0.66 -8.57
C GLY A 195 25.88 0.72 -7.92
N ILE A 196 26.85 1.49 -8.44
CA ILE A 196 27.23 2.81 -7.91
C ILE A 196 26.05 3.80 -7.92
N THR A 197 25.14 3.66 -8.89
CA THR A 197 23.94 4.50 -9.04
C THR A 197 22.78 4.07 -8.15
N ILE A 198 22.90 2.97 -7.42
CA ILE A 198 21.80 2.44 -6.61
C ILE A 198 21.80 3.08 -5.23
N SER A 199 20.62 3.56 -4.83
CA SER A 199 20.28 3.87 -3.46
C SER A 199 19.17 2.92 -3.05
N ASN A 200 19.40 2.16 -1.98
CA ASN A 200 18.41 1.21 -1.47
C ASN A 200 17.70 1.76 -0.23
N ALA A 201 16.47 1.30 -0.01
CA ALA A 201 15.75 1.50 1.23
C ALA A 201 15.08 0.19 1.64
N TYR A 202 15.10 -0.09 2.94
CA TYR A 202 14.60 -1.34 3.50
C TYR A 202 13.47 -1.10 4.49
N PHE A 203 12.37 -1.82 4.25
CA PHE A 203 11.25 -2.00 5.14
C PHE A 203 11.36 -3.39 5.78
N PRO A 204 11.75 -3.49 7.05
CA PRO A 204 11.89 -4.76 7.74
C PRO A 204 10.55 -5.29 8.23
N LYS A 205 10.47 -6.62 8.36
CA LYS A 205 9.31 -7.31 8.96
C LYS A 205 9.08 -6.89 10.40
N GLU A 206 10.17 -6.83 11.19
CA GLU A 206 10.16 -6.33 12.55
C GLU A 206 10.71 -4.91 12.59
N ASN A 207 9.91 -3.96 13.08
CA ASN A 207 10.27 -2.53 13.08
C ASN A 207 10.34 -1.92 14.48
N ASN A 208 10.19 -2.71 15.54
CA ASN A 208 10.15 -2.21 16.92
C ASN A 208 11.40 -1.39 17.28
N ALA A 209 12.58 -1.84 16.86
CA ALA A 209 13.86 -1.16 17.11
C ALA A 209 13.92 0.28 16.57
N TYR A 210 13.10 0.63 15.57
CA TYR A 210 13.02 2.00 15.06
C TYR A 210 12.30 2.94 16.02
N PHE A 211 11.51 2.41 16.96
CA PHE A 211 10.67 3.17 17.87
C PHE A 211 11.14 3.09 19.34
N ASP A 212 12.34 2.57 19.61
CA ASP A 212 12.87 2.42 20.98
C ASP A 212 13.04 3.75 21.73
N ASN A 213 13.17 4.87 21.00
CA ASN A 213 13.14 6.20 21.59
C ASN A 213 11.69 6.68 21.77
N ASP A 214 11.15 6.38 22.94
CA ASP A 214 9.77 6.68 23.35
C ASP A 214 9.49 8.17 23.57
N GLU A 215 10.52 9.02 23.63
CA GLU A 215 10.38 10.44 23.91
C GLU A 215 10.08 11.29 22.68
N LEU A 216 10.27 10.76 21.48
CA LEU A 216 10.06 11.51 20.24
C LEU A 216 8.59 11.53 19.85
N ASP A 217 8.15 12.66 19.32
CA ASP A 217 6.92 12.69 18.53
C ASP A 217 7.18 12.20 17.10
N LEU A 218 6.13 11.92 16.34
CA LEU A 218 6.26 11.41 14.97
C LEU A 218 7.06 12.35 14.05
N VAL A 219 6.93 13.66 14.24
CA VAL A 219 7.67 14.65 13.45
C VAL A 219 9.16 14.58 13.76
N GLY A 220 9.53 14.55 15.03
CA GLY A 220 10.90 14.39 15.50
C GLY A 220 11.50 13.05 15.08
N TRP A 221 10.71 11.97 15.15
CA TRP A 221 11.11 10.64 14.69
C TRP A 221 11.42 10.63 13.18
N LEU A 222 10.48 11.09 12.34
CA LEU A 222 10.67 11.06 10.88
C LEU A 222 11.77 12.03 10.43
N ARG A 223 11.97 13.14 11.14
CA ARG A 223 13.04 14.12 10.88
C ARG A 223 14.43 13.50 10.92
N GLN A 224 14.66 12.43 11.69
CA GLN A 224 15.96 11.75 11.76
C GLN A 224 16.39 11.14 10.42
N TYR A 225 15.42 10.81 9.57
CA TYR A 225 15.67 10.21 8.25
C TYR A 225 15.70 11.25 7.14
N ALA A 226 15.31 12.49 7.43
CA ALA A 226 15.25 13.58 6.47
C ALA A 226 16.57 14.34 6.36
N SER A 227 16.81 14.93 5.19
CA SER A 227 17.91 15.87 5.02
C SER A 227 17.77 17.02 6.03
N PRO A 228 18.87 17.48 6.68
CA PRO A 228 18.84 18.59 7.63
C PRO A 228 18.30 19.91 7.04
N LYS A 229 18.26 20.02 5.72
CA LYS A 229 17.70 21.18 5.00
C LYS A 229 16.18 21.21 5.00
N GLU A 230 15.52 20.09 5.29
CA GLU A 230 14.07 19.99 5.21
C GLU A 230 13.38 20.61 6.42
N HIS A 231 12.33 21.36 6.13
CA HIS A 231 11.52 22.03 7.13
C HIS A 231 10.46 21.09 7.73
N GLU A 232 9.92 21.47 8.88
CA GLU A 232 8.89 20.67 9.57
C GLU A 232 7.64 20.44 8.71
N SER A 233 7.25 21.44 7.92
CA SER A 233 6.11 21.35 6.99
C SER A 233 6.27 20.22 5.96
N PHE A 234 7.50 19.97 5.50
CA PHE A 234 7.82 18.87 4.60
C PHE A 234 7.56 17.52 5.29
N ILE A 235 8.10 17.34 6.50
CA ILE A 235 7.91 16.12 7.32
C ILE A 235 6.43 15.86 7.61
N ARG A 236 5.71 16.89 8.06
CA ARG A 236 4.26 16.82 8.31
C ARG A 236 3.47 16.49 7.04
N GLY A 237 3.97 16.88 5.87
CA GLY A 237 3.41 16.47 4.58
C GLY A 237 3.44 14.95 4.37
N PHE A 238 4.56 14.28 4.68
CA PHE A 238 4.67 12.81 4.57
C PHE A 238 3.84 12.07 5.62
N LEU A 239 3.79 12.59 6.84
CA LEU A 239 2.95 12.05 7.91
C LEU A 239 1.45 12.21 7.56
N GLY A 240 1.06 13.38 7.05
CA GLY A 240 -0.31 13.65 6.61
C GLY A 240 -0.75 12.74 5.46
N LYS A 241 0.14 12.42 4.52
CA LYS A 241 -0.12 11.39 3.49
C LYS A 241 -0.42 10.02 4.10
N MET A 242 0.17 9.69 5.25
CA MET A 242 -0.08 8.45 5.99
C MET A 242 -1.20 8.57 7.04
N LEU A 243 -2.03 9.61 6.90
CA LEU A 243 -3.18 9.92 7.74
C LEU A 243 -2.85 10.39 9.16
N PHE A 244 -1.60 10.76 9.45
CA PHE A 244 -1.22 11.44 10.69
C PHE A 244 -1.41 12.94 10.51
N SER A 245 -2.61 13.43 10.82
CA SER A 245 -2.99 14.82 10.58
C SER A 245 -3.16 15.62 11.88
N GLY A 246 -2.94 16.94 11.82
CA GLY A 246 -3.14 17.83 12.97
C GLY A 246 -2.27 17.44 14.18
N GLU A 247 -2.94 17.12 15.30
CA GLU A 247 -2.32 16.70 16.56
C GLU A 247 -1.80 15.26 16.53
N GLU A 248 -2.28 14.39 15.63
CA GLU A 248 -1.77 13.01 15.52
C GLU A 248 -0.30 12.99 15.13
N ALA A 249 0.18 13.98 14.37
CA ALA A 249 1.60 14.12 14.05
C ALA A 249 2.46 14.46 15.29
N MET A 250 1.86 14.93 16.38
CA MET A 250 2.54 15.23 17.64
C MET A 250 2.47 14.06 18.64
N LYS A 251 1.84 12.94 18.24
CA LYS A 251 1.76 11.72 19.05
C LYS A 251 3.16 11.16 19.28
N LYS A 252 3.41 10.64 20.48
CA LYS A 252 4.67 9.97 20.83
C LYS A 252 4.77 8.60 20.14
N THR A 253 5.97 8.22 19.76
CA THR A 253 6.29 6.92 19.14
C THR A 253 5.86 5.72 20.01
N ALA A 254 5.97 5.86 21.34
CA ALA A 254 5.62 4.83 22.31
C ALA A 254 4.16 4.36 22.22
N VAL A 255 3.22 5.27 21.90
CA VAL A 255 1.78 5.01 21.94
C VAL A 255 1.19 4.62 20.57
N LEU A 256 2.04 4.37 19.57
CA LEU A 256 1.62 3.93 18.25
C LEU A 256 1.20 2.46 18.29
N SER A 257 0.05 2.16 17.69
CA SER A 257 -0.35 0.80 17.33
C SER A 257 0.57 0.22 16.25
N GLY A 258 0.56 -1.11 16.08
CA GLY A 258 1.35 -1.78 15.03
C GLY A 258 1.09 -1.23 13.63
N GLY A 259 -0.17 -1.01 13.26
CA GLY A 259 -0.53 -0.42 11.96
C GLY A 259 -0.10 1.04 11.80
N GLU A 260 -0.11 1.83 12.87
CA GLU A 260 0.46 3.18 12.85
C GLU A 260 1.99 3.14 12.66
N ARG A 261 2.71 2.25 13.36
CA ARG A 261 4.16 2.08 13.18
C ARG A 261 4.51 1.70 11.75
N VAL A 262 3.76 0.78 11.14
CA VAL A 262 3.93 0.41 9.73
C VAL A 262 3.70 1.61 8.80
N ARG A 263 2.66 2.41 9.04
CA ARG A 263 2.41 3.62 8.26
C ARG A 263 3.54 4.65 8.41
N CYS A 264 4.11 4.83 9.61
CA CYS A 264 5.29 5.66 9.82
C CYS A 264 6.52 5.13 9.06
N MET A 265 6.73 3.83 9.07
CA MET A 265 7.82 3.19 8.32
C MET A 265 7.64 3.37 6.80
N LEU A 266 6.41 3.34 6.29
CA LEU A 266 6.13 3.67 4.88
C LEU A 266 6.45 5.14 4.57
N SER A 267 6.15 6.09 5.47
CA SER A 267 6.61 7.49 5.31
C SER A 267 8.13 7.59 5.23
N ARG A 268 8.87 6.84 6.06
CA ARG A 268 10.33 6.76 5.99
C ARG A 268 10.81 6.23 4.64
N MET A 269 10.18 5.17 4.13
CA MET A 269 10.50 4.61 2.80
C MET A 269 10.25 5.65 1.69
N MET A 270 9.13 6.37 1.72
CA MET A 270 8.82 7.41 0.74
C MET A 270 9.81 8.57 0.78
N LEU A 271 10.34 8.90 1.96
CA LEU A 271 11.28 9.99 2.16
C LEU A 271 12.70 9.64 1.72
N SER A 272 13.06 8.35 1.68
CA SER A 272 14.40 7.90 1.29
C SER A 272 14.81 8.24 -0.15
N GLY A 273 13.85 8.44 -1.05
CA GLY A 273 14.14 8.71 -2.46
C GLY A 273 14.86 7.58 -3.19
N ALA A 274 14.88 6.37 -2.62
CA ALA A 274 15.64 5.23 -3.13
C ALA A 274 15.09 4.72 -4.48
N ASN A 275 15.99 4.18 -5.30
CA ASN A 275 15.63 3.55 -6.58
C ASN A 275 15.60 2.02 -6.53
N ALA A 276 16.06 1.40 -5.44
CA ALA A 276 15.82 0.00 -5.12
C ALA A 276 15.08 -0.12 -3.78
N LEU A 277 13.86 -0.64 -3.79
CA LEU A 277 13.06 -0.80 -2.57
C LEU A 277 13.06 -2.26 -2.12
N LEU A 278 13.38 -2.50 -0.85
CA LEU A 278 13.33 -3.81 -0.21
C LEU A 278 12.17 -3.83 0.79
N PHE A 279 11.25 -4.78 0.65
CA PHE A 279 10.11 -4.93 1.57
C PHE A 279 10.01 -6.35 2.12
N ASP A 280 10.08 -6.49 3.44
CA ASP A 280 9.89 -7.77 4.13
C ASP A 280 8.54 -7.79 4.84
N GLU A 281 7.58 -8.54 4.27
CA GLU A 281 6.21 -8.69 4.75
C GLU A 281 5.52 -7.35 5.07
N PRO A 282 5.48 -6.39 4.12
CA PRO A 282 5.05 -5.01 4.39
C PRO A 282 3.54 -4.86 4.66
N THR A 283 2.78 -5.92 4.45
CA THR A 283 1.33 -5.99 4.66
C THR A 283 0.96 -6.35 6.09
N ASN A 284 1.92 -6.82 6.89
CA ASN A 284 1.65 -7.18 8.27
C ASN A 284 1.14 -5.96 9.04
N HIS A 285 0.06 -6.17 9.80
CA HIS A 285 -0.59 -5.14 10.62
C HIS A 285 -1.21 -3.95 9.85
N LEU A 286 -1.29 -4.00 8.52
CA LEU A 286 -2.00 -2.99 7.72
C LEU A 286 -3.49 -3.33 7.56
N ASP A 287 -4.31 -2.29 7.48
CA ASP A 287 -5.71 -2.39 7.07
C ASP A 287 -5.84 -2.52 5.53
N LEU A 288 -7.04 -2.83 5.06
CA LEU A 288 -7.31 -3.09 3.65
C LEU A 288 -7.05 -1.86 2.77
N GLU A 289 -7.37 -0.68 3.28
CA GLU A 289 -7.13 0.61 2.65
C GLU A 289 -5.64 0.86 2.45
N SER A 290 -4.82 0.65 3.50
CA SER A 290 -3.37 0.82 3.41
C SER A 290 -2.71 -0.23 2.51
N ILE A 291 -3.15 -1.49 2.58
CA ILE A 291 -2.68 -2.56 1.69
C ILE A 291 -3.00 -2.20 0.23
N THR A 292 -4.19 -1.65 -0.04
CA THR A 292 -4.60 -1.23 -1.38
C THR A 292 -3.76 -0.06 -1.88
N SER A 293 -3.56 0.97 -1.06
CA SER A 293 -2.67 2.09 -1.39
C SER A 293 -1.22 1.66 -1.62
N LEU A 294 -0.70 0.72 -0.81
CA LEU A 294 0.64 0.18 -0.97
C LEU A 294 0.77 -0.60 -2.28
N ASN A 295 -0.20 -1.47 -2.57
CA ASN A 295 -0.19 -2.25 -3.82
C ASN A 295 -0.13 -1.31 -5.05
N ASN A 296 -1.02 -0.32 -5.11
CA ASN A 296 -1.02 0.66 -6.20
C ASN A 296 0.31 1.42 -6.31
N ALA A 297 0.92 1.79 -5.18
CA ALA A 297 2.20 2.48 -5.15
C ALA A 297 3.35 1.61 -5.67
N LEU A 298 3.40 0.34 -5.28
CA LEU A 298 4.42 -0.62 -5.74
C LEU A 298 4.23 -0.95 -7.23
N THR A 299 3.00 -1.12 -7.70
CA THR A 299 2.71 -1.32 -9.13
C THR A 299 3.12 -0.09 -9.96
N ALA A 300 2.89 1.12 -9.47
CA ALA A 300 3.23 2.36 -10.18
C ALA A 300 4.73 2.73 -10.14
N PHE A 301 5.49 2.19 -9.19
CA PHE A 301 6.92 2.49 -9.07
C PHE A 301 7.70 1.92 -10.27
N PRO A 302 8.49 2.74 -11.00
CA PRO A 302 9.10 2.34 -12.27
C PRO A 302 10.45 1.63 -12.12
N GLU A 303 11.10 1.74 -10.97
CA GLU A 303 12.43 1.18 -10.73
C GLU A 303 12.32 -0.24 -10.14
N VAL A 304 13.24 -0.60 -9.24
CA VAL A 304 13.40 -1.98 -8.77
C VAL A 304 12.77 -2.20 -7.41
N ILE A 305 12.08 -3.34 -7.26
CA ILE A 305 11.49 -3.77 -5.99
C ILE A 305 11.92 -5.21 -5.72
N LEU A 306 12.46 -5.45 -4.52
CA LEU A 306 12.71 -6.77 -3.98
C LEU A 306 11.77 -6.93 -2.78
N PHE A 307 10.89 -7.93 -2.78
CA PHE A 307 9.94 -8.03 -1.68
C PHE A 307 9.59 -9.47 -1.32
N ALA A 308 9.25 -9.68 -0.05
CA ALA A 308 8.64 -10.88 0.46
C ALA A 308 7.25 -10.51 0.98
N SER A 309 6.23 -11.28 0.60
CA SER A 309 4.88 -11.10 1.16
C SER A 309 4.11 -12.42 1.12
N HIS A 310 3.27 -12.64 2.13
CA HIS A 310 2.22 -13.66 2.10
C HIS A 310 0.92 -13.16 1.46
N ASP A 311 0.78 -11.87 1.14
CA ASP A 311 -0.41 -11.32 0.49
C ASP A 311 -0.41 -11.67 -1.01
N HIS A 312 -1.25 -12.64 -1.38
CA HIS A 312 -1.35 -13.12 -2.76
C HIS A 312 -1.63 -11.99 -3.75
N GLN A 313 -2.48 -11.02 -3.39
CA GLN A 313 -2.85 -9.94 -4.28
C GLN A 313 -1.65 -9.03 -4.57
N ILE A 314 -0.83 -8.68 -3.57
CA ILE A 314 0.38 -7.89 -3.78
C ILE A 314 1.41 -8.66 -4.62
N VAL A 315 1.62 -9.95 -4.34
CA VAL A 315 2.58 -10.74 -5.11
C VAL A 315 2.16 -10.85 -6.58
N SER A 316 0.88 -11.18 -6.84
CA SER A 316 0.35 -11.34 -8.20
C SER A 316 0.32 -10.04 -9.01
N THR A 317 0.02 -8.88 -8.41
CA THR A 317 -0.10 -7.62 -9.17
C THR A 317 1.20 -6.82 -9.26
N VAL A 318 2.17 -7.06 -8.37
CA VAL A 318 3.43 -6.30 -8.35
C VAL A 318 4.56 -7.10 -9.01
N ALA A 319 4.66 -8.41 -8.78
CA ALA A 319 5.82 -9.18 -9.21
C ALA A 319 5.82 -9.47 -10.72
N ASN A 320 6.99 -9.38 -11.33
CA ASN A 320 7.25 -9.87 -12.69
C ASN A 320 8.30 -11.00 -12.75
N ARG A 321 8.89 -11.32 -11.59
CA ARG A 321 9.89 -12.38 -11.41
C ARG A 321 9.71 -12.98 -10.02
N ILE A 322 9.72 -14.30 -9.94
CA ILE A 322 9.56 -15.07 -8.71
C ILE A 322 10.87 -15.78 -8.41
N ILE A 323 11.37 -15.58 -7.19
CA ILE A 323 12.52 -16.32 -6.66
C ILE A 323 12.04 -17.16 -5.48
N GLU A 324 12.02 -18.48 -5.65
CA GLU A 324 11.72 -19.39 -4.56
C GLU A 324 13.00 -19.82 -3.86
N ILE A 325 13.06 -19.56 -2.55
CA ILE A 325 14.13 -20.04 -1.67
C ILE A 325 13.61 -21.26 -0.91
N THR A 326 14.22 -22.43 -1.17
CA THR A 326 13.94 -23.66 -0.42
C THR A 326 15.23 -24.25 0.16
N PRO A 327 15.16 -25.11 1.19
CA PRO A 327 16.33 -25.83 1.68
C PRO A 327 17.01 -26.71 0.62
N ALA A 328 16.28 -27.14 -0.41
CA ALA A 328 16.78 -28.01 -1.47
C ALA A 328 17.46 -27.26 -2.62
N GLY A 329 17.25 -25.94 -2.71
CA GLY A 329 17.75 -25.13 -3.81
C GLY A 329 16.91 -23.89 -4.06
N ILE A 330 17.33 -23.12 -5.07
CA ILE A 330 16.77 -21.82 -5.41
C ILE A 330 16.24 -21.90 -6.83
N THR A 331 15.01 -21.45 -7.02
CA THR A 331 14.35 -21.37 -8.33
C THR A 331 14.15 -19.91 -8.69
N ASP A 332 14.50 -19.54 -9.91
CA ASP A 332 14.39 -18.18 -10.42
C ASP A 332 13.67 -18.20 -11.76
N VAL A 333 12.47 -17.62 -11.79
CA VAL A 333 11.58 -17.66 -12.95
C VAL A 333 10.98 -16.29 -13.25
N MET A 334 10.99 -15.91 -14.52
CA MET A 334 10.35 -14.68 -15.01
C MET A 334 8.93 -14.98 -15.50
N MET A 335 7.98 -14.99 -14.58
CA MET A 335 6.55 -15.20 -14.84
C MET A 335 5.72 -14.55 -13.73
N ASP A 336 4.41 -14.39 -13.98
CA ASP A 336 3.47 -13.97 -12.95
C ASP A 336 3.28 -15.06 -11.88
N PHE A 337 2.82 -14.62 -10.70
CA PHE A 337 2.70 -15.49 -9.54
C PHE A 337 1.68 -16.62 -9.71
N ASP A 338 0.57 -16.33 -10.39
CA ASP A 338 -0.51 -17.30 -10.58
C ASP A 338 -0.06 -18.45 -11.50
N THR A 339 0.67 -18.12 -12.57
CA THR A 339 1.32 -19.10 -13.45
C THR A 339 2.34 -19.93 -12.68
N TYR A 340 3.16 -19.29 -11.84
CA TYR A 340 4.12 -20.02 -10.99
C TYR A 340 3.41 -21.00 -10.04
N LEU A 341 2.33 -20.59 -9.38
CA LEU A 341 1.55 -21.46 -8.50
C LEU A 341 0.93 -22.65 -9.26
N ALA A 342 0.46 -22.44 -10.49
CA ALA A 342 -0.13 -23.50 -11.30
C ALA A 342 0.89 -24.56 -11.77
N MET A 343 2.19 -24.24 -11.76
CA MET A 343 3.27 -25.18 -12.11
C MET A 343 3.72 -26.06 -10.94
N LYS A 344 3.32 -25.73 -9.70
CA LYS A 344 3.60 -26.49 -8.48
C LYS A 344 2.51 -27.48 -8.12
#